data_AF-A0A2A6BI93-F1
#
_entry.id   AF-A0A2A6BI93-F1
#
_cell.length_a   1.000
_cell.length_b   1.000
_cell.length_c   1.000
_cell.angle_alpha   90.00
_cell.angle_beta   90.00
_cell.angle_gamma   90.00
#
_symmetry.space_group_name_H-M   'P 1'
#
loop_
_entity.id
_entity.type
_entity.pdbx_description
1 polymer ?
#
loop_
_entity_poly.entity_id
_entity_poly.type
_entity_poly.pdbx_seq_one_letter_code
_entity_poly.pdbx_strand_id
1 'polypeptide(L)'
;MADEAPRPANPNVEEDNDGRNLVDRSSLAAREGDVITPTRAVMTLSKSMFNAGCFSLPYAWKLGGLWMSFIMSFVICGFNWYGNHILVKSSQHLARKSERSALDYGHFAKKVCDYSDIRFLRNHSKGIMYIVNVTILFYQLGMCSVAILFISDNLAFLLPDVASDRHTEMIAMASIVLVFIIATNMFTEMRVISFFALISSVFFIVGAVVIMQFCVRQPSHHTELPFVTNFTGVVTMIGMAMYAFEGQTMILPVENKLATPEDFLAPFGVLPTTMVVCGAFMTAIGFYGYTAFGEAVMPTITTNVPSSGLYSAVSVCLMLQALLGHSIALYVVFDMFFNGFRRKFTNRFPNVSKFIVDKGFRLFWVFVTYAMAVLIPQLEIMIPLIGVTSGTLCALIYPPIFEMITFWTDWKSMLTYRERIVKIAINCFVICIGTFCIVAGVYTNIVAIVAAFMNPV
;
A
#
# COMPACT_ATOMS: atom_id res chain seq x y z
N MET A 1 81.84 -21.29 4.49
CA MET A 1 80.76 -20.30 4.36
C MET A 1 79.96 -20.77 3.16
N ALA A 2 78.86 -21.48 3.44
CA ALA A 2 78.25 -22.45 2.53
C ALA A 2 77.21 -21.83 1.61
N ASP A 3 77.18 -22.34 0.37
CA ASP A 3 76.16 -22.19 -0.66
C ASP A 3 74.74 -22.46 -0.13
N GLU A 4 73.79 -21.59 -0.45
CA GLU A 4 72.35 -21.85 -0.29
C GLU A 4 71.73 -22.26 -1.63
N ALA A 5 71.28 -23.52 -1.66
CA ALA A 5 70.55 -24.17 -2.74
C ALA A 5 69.06 -23.70 -2.83
N PRO A 6 68.39 -23.84 -3.99
CA PRO A 6 67.01 -23.39 -4.17
C PRO A 6 66.01 -24.36 -3.53
N ARG A 7 65.00 -23.83 -2.83
CA ARG A 7 63.91 -24.62 -2.20
C ARG A 7 62.76 -24.90 -3.18
N PRO A 8 62.06 -26.05 -3.03
CA PRO A 8 61.24 -26.65 -4.07
C PRO A 8 59.81 -26.10 -4.18
N ALA A 9 59.23 -26.30 -5.37
CA ALA A 9 57.83 -26.02 -5.69
C ALA A 9 56.87 -26.88 -4.83
N ASN A 10 55.81 -26.25 -4.32
CA ASN A 10 54.75 -26.91 -3.57
C ASN A 10 53.66 -27.38 -4.57
N PRO A 11 53.41 -28.70 -4.73
CA PRO A 11 52.38 -29.21 -5.60
C PRO A 11 51.10 -29.41 -4.79
N ASN A 12 50.17 -28.47 -4.86
CA ASN A 12 48.77 -28.65 -4.45
C ASN A 12 47.93 -27.53 -5.09
N VAL A 13 47.72 -27.66 -6.40
CA VAL A 13 46.62 -27.00 -7.11
C VAL A 13 45.82 -28.12 -7.75
N GLU A 14 44.96 -28.75 -6.95
CA GLU A 14 43.82 -29.48 -7.48
C GLU A 14 42.67 -28.49 -7.62
N GLU A 15 42.33 -28.20 -8.87
CA GLU A 15 41.11 -27.53 -9.29
C GLU A 15 39.90 -28.39 -8.89
N ASP A 16 39.29 -28.12 -7.73
CA ASP A 16 37.94 -28.60 -7.45
C ASP A 16 36.93 -27.50 -7.77
N ASN A 17 36.37 -27.63 -8.98
CA ASN A 17 35.42 -26.73 -9.59
C ASN A 17 34.02 -27.02 -9.04
N ASP A 18 33.76 -26.71 -7.77
CA ASP A 18 32.41 -26.78 -7.19
C ASP A 18 31.82 -25.37 -7.04
N GLY A 19 31.09 -24.94 -8.06
CA GLY A 19 30.34 -23.68 -8.12
C GLY A 19 29.17 -23.57 -7.12
N ARG A 20 29.23 -24.29 -5.99
CA ARG A 20 28.19 -24.34 -4.95
C ARG A 20 28.51 -23.53 -3.69
N ASN A 21 29.72 -22.96 -3.58
CA ASN A 21 30.16 -22.23 -2.38
C ASN A 21 30.18 -20.69 -2.49
N LEU A 22 29.53 -20.08 -3.50
CA LEU A 22 29.44 -18.61 -3.63
C LEU A 22 28.12 -18.00 -3.12
N VAL A 23 27.44 -18.65 -2.19
CA VAL A 23 26.43 -17.97 -1.37
C VAL A 23 26.77 -18.20 0.09
N ASP A 24 27.74 -17.42 0.55
CA ASP A 24 27.96 -17.23 1.97
C ASP A 24 26.66 -16.71 2.59
N ARG A 25 25.91 -17.64 3.20
CA ARG A 25 24.66 -17.41 3.92
C ARG A 25 24.84 -16.51 5.15
N SER A 26 26.06 -16.06 5.45
CA SER A 26 26.39 -15.24 6.61
C SER A 26 26.52 -13.73 6.36
N SER A 27 26.29 -13.24 5.14
CA SER A 27 26.65 -11.85 4.77
C SER A 27 25.54 -10.79 4.82
N LEU A 28 24.32 -11.10 5.28
CA LEU A 28 23.50 -10.06 5.91
C LEU A 28 23.87 -10.06 7.39
N ALA A 29 25.03 -9.49 7.70
CA ALA A 29 25.38 -9.14 9.07
C ALA A 29 24.16 -8.44 9.69
N ALA A 30 23.75 -8.88 10.88
CA ALA A 30 22.62 -8.29 11.59
C ALA A 30 22.77 -6.76 11.52
N ARG A 31 21.77 -6.07 10.97
CA ARG A 31 21.86 -4.61 10.80
C ARG A 31 22.01 -4.02 12.21
N GLU A 32 23.10 -3.29 12.46
CA GLU A 32 23.31 -2.59 13.73
C GLU A 32 22.75 -1.16 13.65
N GLY A 33 22.02 -0.70 14.69
CA GLY A 33 21.44 0.65 14.76
C GLY A 33 19.99 0.72 15.25
N ASP A 34 19.19 1.67 14.71
CA ASP A 34 17.74 1.81 14.95
C ASP A 34 16.95 0.68 14.26
N VAL A 35 17.05 -0.53 14.81
CA VAL A 35 16.40 -1.74 14.29
C VAL A 35 15.15 -2.12 15.07
N ILE A 36 14.18 -2.71 14.38
CA ILE A 36 12.91 -3.18 14.95
C ILE A 36 12.89 -4.70 15.07
N THR A 37 12.17 -5.21 16.08
CA THR A 37 11.93 -6.65 16.24
C THR A 37 10.89 -7.15 15.24
N PRO A 38 10.88 -8.45 14.87
CA PRO A 38 9.88 -9.02 13.97
C PRO A 38 8.43 -8.75 14.41
N THR A 39 8.13 -8.83 15.71
CA THR A 39 6.79 -8.50 16.24
C THR A 39 6.41 -7.04 16.01
N ARG A 40 7.35 -6.11 16.24
CA ARG A 40 7.12 -4.68 15.97
C ARG A 40 6.97 -4.41 14.48
N ALA A 41 7.70 -5.15 13.63
CA ALA A 41 7.57 -5.07 12.19
C ALA A 41 6.19 -5.56 11.72
N VAL A 42 5.69 -6.69 12.25
CA VAL A 42 4.32 -7.17 11.99
C VAL A 42 3.30 -6.12 12.41
N MET A 43 3.40 -5.58 13.63
CA MET A 43 2.46 -4.55 14.10
C MET A 43 2.50 -3.29 13.23
N THR A 44 3.69 -2.86 12.81
CA THR A 44 3.88 -1.67 11.97
C THR A 44 3.32 -1.90 10.57
N LEU A 45 3.57 -3.07 9.99
CA LEU A 45 3.08 -3.42 8.66
C LEU A 45 1.56 -3.63 8.68
N SER A 46 1.02 -4.40 9.63
CA SER A 46 -0.43 -4.58 9.79
C SER A 46 -1.15 -3.25 9.94
N LYS A 47 -0.61 -2.33 10.75
CA LYS A 47 -1.13 -0.99 10.89
C LYS A 47 -1.17 -0.24 9.56
N SER A 48 -0.14 -0.36 8.73
CA SER A 48 -0.14 0.28 7.42
C SER A 48 -1.21 -0.30 6.49
N MET A 49 -1.51 -1.59 6.61
CA MET A 49 -2.59 -2.23 5.82
C MET A 49 -3.99 -1.89 6.34
N PHE A 50 -4.12 -1.65 7.64
CA PHE A 50 -5.36 -1.24 8.29
C PHE A 50 -5.64 0.25 8.09
N ASN A 51 -6.19 0.57 6.92
CA ASN A 51 -6.65 1.91 6.56
C ASN A 51 -8.19 2.01 6.57
N ALA A 52 -8.72 3.22 6.36
CA ALA A 52 -10.16 3.46 6.33
C ALA A 52 -10.92 2.63 5.27
N GLY A 53 -10.24 2.17 4.23
CA GLY A 53 -10.82 1.31 3.19
C GLY A 53 -11.27 -0.06 3.68
N CYS A 54 -10.73 -0.57 4.80
CA CYS A 54 -11.23 -1.83 5.36
C CYS A 54 -12.70 -1.72 5.80
N PHE A 55 -13.16 -0.52 6.20
CA PHE A 55 -14.54 -0.27 6.58
C PHE A 55 -15.50 -0.15 5.38
N SER A 56 -14.97 -0.06 4.16
CA SER A 56 -15.76 -0.10 2.92
C SER A 56 -15.79 -1.50 2.28
N LEU A 57 -15.10 -2.50 2.86
CA LEU A 57 -15.14 -3.87 2.36
C LEU A 57 -16.55 -4.49 2.35
N PRO A 58 -17.43 -4.28 3.35
CA PRO A 58 -18.80 -4.79 3.27
C PRO A 58 -19.55 -4.31 2.02
N TYR A 59 -19.33 -3.05 1.65
CA TYR A 59 -19.91 -2.49 0.44
C TYR A 59 -19.29 -3.11 -0.83
N ALA A 60 -17.98 -3.35 -0.83
CA ALA A 60 -17.33 -4.08 -1.91
C ALA A 60 -17.95 -5.49 -2.09
N TRP A 61 -18.30 -6.16 -0.99
CA TRP A 61 -18.93 -7.48 -1.02
C TRP A 61 -20.36 -7.44 -1.54
N LYS A 62 -21.12 -6.39 -1.20
CA LYS A 62 -22.41 -6.09 -1.84
C LYS A 62 -22.26 -5.97 -3.36
N LEU A 63 -21.23 -5.26 -3.83
CA LEU A 63 -20.99 -5.10 -5.27
C LEU A 63 -20.55 -6.39 -5.96
N GLY A 64 -19.82 -7.30 -5.30
CA GLY A 64 -19.31 -8.53 -5.91
C GLY A 64 -20.22 -9.76 -5.77
N GLY A 65 -21.09 -9.78 -4.76
CA GLY A 65 -21.84 -10.97 -4.32
C GLY A 65 -21.09 -11.74 -3.22
N LEU A 66 -21.82 -12.45 -2.38
CA LEU A 66 -21.31 -12.99 -1.11
C LEU A 66 -20.15 -13.98 -1.33
N TRP A 67 -20.40 -15.02 -2.10
CA TRP A 67 -19.45 -16.12 -2.28
C TRP A 67 -18.34 -15.77 -3.27
N MET A 68 -18.65 -14.97 -4.30
CA MET A 68 -17.65 -14.44 -5.20
C MET A 68 -16.62 -13.58 -4.47
N SER A 69 -17.09 -12.69 -3.59
CA SER A 69 -16.22 -11.83 -2.79
C SER A 69 -15.42 -12.61 -1.76
N PHE A 70 -16.00 -13.66 -1.17
CA PHE A 70 -15.29 -14.58 -0.29
C PHE A 70 -14.10 -15.23 -1.01
N ILE A 71 -14.32 -15.85 -2.18
CA ILE A 71 -13.27 -16.50 -2.96
C ILE A 71 -12.23 -15.47 -3.42
N MET A 72 -12.67 -14.35 -3.99
CA MET A 72 -11.76 -13.31 -4.48
C MET A 72 -10.93 -12.66 -3.37
N SER A 73 -11.44 -12.57 -2.14
CA SER A 73 -10.66 -12.04 -1.01
C SER A 73 -9.38 -12.84 -0.77
N PHE A 74 -9.46 -14.18 -0.84
CA PHE A 74 -8.27 -15.04 -0.72
C PHE A 74 -7.36 -14.94 -1.94
N VAL A 75 -7.93 -14.87 -3.14
CA VAL A 75 -7.16 -14.71 -4.39
C VAL A 75 -6.38 -13.40 -4.39
N ILE A 76 -7.02 -12.28 -4.04
CA ILE A 76 -6.41 -10.95 -3.97
C ILE A 76 -5.36 -10.90 -2.87
N CYS A 77 -5.64 -11.46 -1.70
CA CYS A 77 -4.65 -11.56 -0.61
C CYS A 77 -3.42 -12.37 -1.06
N GLY A 78 -3.63 -13.51 -1.75
CA GLY A 78 -2.55 -14.34 -2.29
C GLY A 78 -1.71 -13.62 -3.35
N PHE A 79 -2.33 -12.89 -4.27
CA PHE A 79 -1.61 -12.08 -5.26
C PHE A 79 -0.82 -10.94 -4.61
N ASN A 80 -1.38 -10.25 -3.61
CA ASN A 80 -0.68 -9.22 -2.86
C ASN A 80 0.51 -9.81 -2.09
N TRP A 81 0.33 -10.93 -1.40
CA TRP A 81 1.43 -11.63 -0.75
C TRP A 81 2.53 -12.00 -1.74
N TYR A 82 2.17 -12.58 -2.89
CA TYR A 82 3.13 -12.99 -3.91
C TYR A 82 3.92 -11.80 -4.47
N GLY A 83 3.23 -10.72 -4.86
CA GLY A 83 3.87 -9.49 -5.35
C GLY A 83 4.83 -8.89 -4.33
N ASN A 84 4.43 -8.84 -3.08
CA ASN A 84 5.25 -8.34 -1.99
C ASN A 84 6.46 -9.24 -1.68
N HIS A 85 6.26 -10.56 -1.75
CA HIS A 85 7.32 -11.54 -1.54
C HIS A 85 8.42 -11.41 -2.62
N ILE A 86 8.05 -11.36 -3.89
CA ILE A 86 9.03 -11.22 -4.99
C ILE A 86 9.69 -9.84 -5.00
N LEU A 87 8.97 -8.78 -4.57
CA LEU A 87 9.53 -7.43 -4.43
C LEU A 87 10.67 -7.41 -3.41
N VAL A 88 10.41 -7.92 -2.21
CA VAL A 88 11.40 -7.93 -1.12
C VAL A 88 12.57 -8.84 -1.47
N LYS A 89 12.30 -10.02 -2.03
CA LYS A 89 13.34 -10.93 -2.48
C LYS A 89 14.28 -10.29 -3.51
N SER A 90 13.72 -9.54 -4.45
CA SER A 90 14.49 -8.79 -5.45
C SER A 90 15.30 -7.65 -4.80
N SER A 91 14.72 -6.95 -3.83
CA SER A 91 15.41 -5.93 -3.04
C SER A 91 16.59 -6.49 -2.26
N GLN A 92 16.40 -7.59 -1.53
CA GLN A 92 17.45 -8.26 -0.76
C GLN A 92 18.60 -8.74 -1.63
N HIS A 93 18.28 -9.36 -2.78
CA HIS A 93 19.29 -9.80 -3.73
C HIS A 93 20.13 -8.62 -4.25
N LEU A 94 19.47 -7.52 -4.64
CA LEU A 94 20.16 -6.35 -5.19
C LEU A 94 20.92 -5.57 -4.12
N ALA A 95 20.43 -5.54 -2.88
CA ALA A 95 21.12 -4.95 -1.74
C ALA A 95 22.46 -5.67 -1.47
N ARG A 96 22.46 -7.00 -1.50
CA ARG A 96 23.68 -7.83 -1.39
C ARG A 96 24.67 -7.54 -2.53
N LYS A 97 24.19 -7.39 -3.77
CA LYS A 97 25.04 -7.10 -4.94
C LYS A 97 25.58 -5.67 -4.98
N SER A 98 24.91 -4.72 -4.33
CA SER A 98 25.21 -3.28 -4.44
C SER A 98 25.93 -2.71 -3.20
N GLU A 99 26.26 -3.53 -2.18
CA GLU A 99 26.88 -3.09 -0.91
C GLU A 99 26.17 -1.89 -0.25
N ARG A 100 24.86 -1.71 -0.47
CA ARG A 100 24.06 -0.65 0.15
C ARG A 100 22.85 -1.25 0.84
N SER A 101 22.69 -0.90 2.12
CA SER A 101 21.82 -1.59 3.07
C SER A 101 20.33 -1.26 2.98
N ALA A 102 19.91 -0.16 2.33
CA ALA A 102 18.49 0.20 2.23
C ALA A 102 18.17 0.96 0.94
N LEU A 103 17.07 0.61 0.28
CA LEU A 103 16.55 1.31 -0.89
C LEU A 103 15.06 1.58 -0.72
N ASP A 104 14.66 2.83 -0.90
CA ASP A 104 13.26 3.18 -1.10
C ASP A 104 12.77 2.64 -2.45
N TYR A 105 11.46 2.42 -2.58
CA TYR A 105 10.85 1.79 -3.75
C TYR A 105 11.33 2.37 -5.10
N GLY A 106 11.40 3.71 -5.23
CA GLY A 106 11.92 4.36 -6.43
C GLY A 106 13.41 4.12 -6.67
N HIS A 107 14.23 4.25 -5.63
CA HIS A 107 15.66 4.00 -5.73
C HIS A 107 15.97 2.53 -6.03
N PHE A 108 15.15 1.62 -5.49
CA PHE A 108 15.16 0.22 -5.83
C PHE A 108 14.86 0.01 -7.32
N ALA A 109 13.76 0.57 -7.85
CA ALA A 109 13.42 0.49 -9.27
C ALA A 109 14.53 1.04 -10.19
N LYS A 110 15.18 2.14 -9.78
CA LYS A 110 16.35 2.67 -10.49
C LYS A 110 17.48 1.65 -10.56
N LYS A 111 17.85 1.07 -9.41
CA LYS A 111 18.95 0.10 -9.36
C LYS A 111 18.64 -1.16 -10.14
N VAL A 112 17.40 -1.65 -10.11
CA VAL A 112 16.97 -2.79 -10.94
C VAL A 112 17.29 -2.51 -12.41
N CYS A 113 17.05 -1.28 -12.89
CA CYS A 113 17.37 -0.88 -14.24
C CYS A 113 18.89 -0.65 -14.48
N ASP A 114 19.61 -0.09 -13.50
CA ASP A 114 21.06 0.15 -13.60
C ASP A 114 21.85 -1.16 -13.75
N TYR A 115 21.43 -2.22 -13.06
CA TYR A 115 22.04 -3.56 -13.11
C TYR A 115 21.47 -4.46 -14.23
N SER A 116 20.58 -3.94 -15.07
CA SER A 116 20.00 -4.70 -16.18
C SER A 116 20.98 -4.88 -17.34
N ASP A 117 20.96 -6.07 -17.96
CA ASP A 117 21.65 -6.35 -19.23
C ASP A 117 21.06 -5.55 -20.40
N ILE A 118 19.82 -5.07 -20.27
CA ILE A 118 19.09 -4.40 -21.34
C ILE A 118 19.54 -2.93 -21.41
N ARG A 119 20.24 -2.58 -22.50
CA ARG A 119 20.80 -1.24 -22.73
C ARG A 119 19.77 -0.11 -22.63
N PHE A 120 18.54 -0.36 -23.09
CA PHE A 120 17.45 0.63 -22.99
C PHE A 120 17.08 0.95 -21.54
N LEU A 121 16.90 -0.06 -20.70
CA LEU A 121 16.56 0.11 -19.28
C LEU A 121 17.68 0.82 -18.52
N ARG A 122 18.94 0.46 -18.78
CA ARG A 122 20.10 1.12 -18.16
C ARG A 122 20.21 2.60 -18.53
N ASN A 123 19.95 2.95 -19.79
CA ASN A 123 19.97 4.36 -20.22
C ASN A 123 18.80 5.18 -19.65
N HIS A 124 17.66 4.54 -19.36
CA HIS A 124 16.44 5.20 -18.89
C HIS A 124 16.13 4.95 -17.40
N SER A 125 17.09 4.48 -16.60
CA SER A 125 16.87 4.10 -15.19
C SER A 125 16.29 5.23 -14.33
N LYS A 126 16.75 6.47 -14.56
CA LYS A 126 16.18 7.66 -13.91
C LYS A 126 14.72 7.91 -14.32
N GLY A 127 14.37 7.63 -15.57
CA GLY A 127 13.00 7.76 -16.07
C GLY A 127 12.05 6.79 -15.36
N ILE A 128 12.45 5.52 -15.24
CA ILE A 128 11.67 4.49 -14.52
C ILE A 128 11.51 4.85 -13.04
N MET A 129 12.56 5.34 -12.39
CA MET A 129 12.49 5.85 -11.02
C MET A 129 11.41 6.94 -10.87
N TYR A 130 11.36 7.90 -11.79
CA TYR A 130 10.35 8.96 -11.76
C TYR A 130 8.94 8.42 -11.99
N ILE A 131 8.76 7.49 -12.94
CA ILE A 131 7.46 6.84 -13.18
C ILE A 131 6.96 6.16 -11.91
N VAL A 132 7.79 5.35 -11.27
CA VAL A 132 7.43 4.63 -10.03
C VAL A 132 7.13 5.59 -8.89
N ASN A 133 7.95 6.62 -8.69
CA ASN A 133 7.70 7.63 -7.65
C ASN A 133 6.41 8.41 -7.90
N VAL A 134 6.10 8.75 -9.16
CA VAL A 134 4.85 9.43 -9.52
C VAL A 134 3.65 8.50 -9.30
N THR A 135 3.75 7.21 -9.61
CA THR A 135 2.70 6.24 -9.30
C THR A 135 2.45 6.14 -7.79
N ILE A 136 3.50 6.05 -6.98
CA ILE A 136 3.40 6.03 -5.50
C ILE A 136 2.81 7.35 -4.98
N LEU A 137 3.18 8.48 -5.58
CA LEU A 137 2.60 9.78 -5.25
C LEU A 137 1.08 9.78 -5.49
N PHE A 138 0.64 9.38 -6.69
CA PHE A 138 -0.79 9.29 -7.00
C PHE A 138 -1.52 8.34 -6.05
N TYR A 139 -0.90 7.21 -5.70
CA TYR A 139 -1.46 6.29 -4.73
C TYR A 139 -1.66 6.96 -3.37
N GLN A 140 -0.63 7.63 -2.86
CA GLN A 140 -0.65 8.24 -1.54
C GLN A 140 -1.61 9.44 -1.46
N LEU A 141 -1.69 10.24 -2.52
CA LEU A 141 -2.66 11.34 -2.61
C LEU A 141 -4.10 10.80 -2.68
N GLY A 142 -4.31 9.72 -3.43
CA GLY A 142 -5.59 9.02 -3.47
C GLY A 142 -6.02 8.55 -2.08
N MET A 143 -5.14 7.85 -1.36
CA MET A 143 -5.37 7.39 0.00
C MET A 143 -5.76 8.52 0.96
N CYS A 144 -5.04 9.65 0.90
CA CYS A 144 -5.36 10.84 1.67
C CYS A 144 -6.73 11.43 1.31
N SER A 145 -7.08 11.43 0.02
CA SER A 145 -8.37 11.93 -0.45
C SER A 145 -9.53 11.05 0.04
N VAL A 146 -9.38 9.73 0.02
CA VAL A 146 -10.35 8.79 0.60
C VAL A 146 -10.49 9.00 2.11
N ALA A 147 -9.39 9.28 2.83
CA ALA A 147 -9.47 9.61 4.25
C ALA A 147 -10.29 10.88 4.50
N ILE A 148 -10.15 11.93 3.68
CA ILE A 148 -10.99 13.14 3.74
C ILE A 148 -12.46 12.77 3.56
N LEU A 149 -12.76 12.00 2.52
CA LEU A 149 -14.13 11.57 2.22
C LEU A 149 -14.73 10.70 3.32
N PHE A 150 -13.95 9.80 3.91
CA PHE A 150 -14.38 8.95 5.02
C PHE A 150 -14.76 9.78 6.25
N ILE A 151 -13.94 10.78 6.60
CA ILE A 151 -14.25 11.68 7.72
C ILE A 151 -15.49 12.51 7.40
N SER A 152 -15.59 13.03 6.17
CA SER A 152 -16.72 13.87 5.74
C SER A 152 -18.04 13.10 5.75
N ASP A 153 -18.02 11.84 5.31
CA ASP A 153 -19.17 10.94 5.30
C ASP A 153 -19.67 10.62 6.71
N ASN A 154 -18.75 10.29 7.62
CA ASN A 154 -19.09 10.04 9.03
C ASN A 154 -19.54 11.32 9.75
N LEU A 155 -19.00 12.48 9.38
CA LEU A 155 -19.42 13.76 9.97
C LEU A 155 -20.83 14.15 9.52
N ALA A 156 -21.16 13.99 8.23
CA ALA A 156 -22.50 14.20 7.70
C ALA A 156 -23.52 13.25 8.36
N PHE A 157 -23.15 11.99 8.59
CA PHE A 157 -24.00 11.03 9.30
C PHE A 157 -24.28 11.42 10.76
N LEU A 158 -23.31 12.05 11.45
CA LEU A 158 -23.47 12.48 12.84
C LEU A 158 -24.12 13.86 12.98
N LEU A 159 -23.98 14.73 11.98
CA LEU A 159 -24.53 16.08 11.93
C LEU A 159 -25.41 16.23 10.69
N PRO A 160 -26.61 15.62 10.67
CA PRO A 160 -27.52 15.72 9.54
C PRO A 160 -28.06 17.16 9.37
N ASP A 161 -28.57 17.45 8.17
CA ASP A 161 -29.31 18.68 7.81
C ASP A 161 -28.48 19.97 7.75
N VAL A 162 -27.16 19.88 7.55
CA VAL A 162 -26.30 21.08 7.37
C VAL A 162 -26.49 21.73 6.00
N ALA A 163 -26.89 20.98 4.97
CA ALA A 163 -27.23 21.49 3.65
C ALA A 163 -28.41 20.72 3.04
N SER A 164 -29.12 21.35 2.11
CA SER A 164 -30.30 20.76 1.45
C SER A 164 -29.97 19.66 0.45
N ASP A 165 -28.72 19.60 -0.01
CA ASP A 165 -28.23 18.66 -1.02
C ASP A 165 -27.03 17.87 -0.47
N ARG A 166 -27.02 16.56 -0.71
CA ARG A 166 -26.01 15.62 -0.21
C ARG A 166 -24.62 15.91 -0.76
N HIS A 167 -24.54 16.33 -2.03
CA HIS A 167 -23.27 16.67 -2.64
C HIS A 167 -22.67 17.94 -2.01
N THR A 168 -23.51 18.97 -1.82
CA THR A 168 -23.11 20.21 -1.13
C THR A 168 -22.73 19.95 0.32
N GLU A 169 -23.45 19.08 1.02
CA GLU A 169 -23.15 18.66 2.39
C GLU A 169 -21.77 17.99 2.49
N MET A 170 -21.46 17.05 1.59
CA MET A 170 -20.15 16.38 1.54
C MET A 170 -19.00 17.38 1.36
N ILE A 171 -19.15 18.37 0.47
CA ILE A 171 -18.15 19.42 0.24
C ILE A 171 -18.01 20.33 1.46
N ALA A 172 -19.12 20.70 2.11
CA ALA A 172 -19.10 21.49 3.32
C ALA A 172 -18.36 20.76 4.46
N MET A 173 -18.65 19.48 4.66
CA MET A 173 -17.95 18.65 5.65
C MET A 173 -16.46 18.49 5.33
N ALA A 174 -16.12 18.25 4.05
CA ALA A 174 -14.72 18.19 3.62
C ALA A 174 -13.97 19.51 3.87
N SER A 175 -14.64 20.66 3.68
CA SER A 175 -14.08 21.99 3.95
C SER A 175 -13.81 22.21 5.44
N ILE A 176 -14.69 21.74 6.32
CA ILE A 176 -14.48 21.78 7.78
C ILE A 176 -13.29 20.89 8.16
N VAL A 177 -13.25 19.66 7.62
CA VAL A 177 -12.19 18.69 7.87
C VAL A 177 -10.83 19.21 7.39
N LEU A 178 -10.78 19.97 6.29
CA LEU A 178 -9.56 20.59 5.76
C LEU A 178 -8.84 21.44 6.81
N VAL A 179 -9.56 22.20 7.63
CA VAL A 179 -8.96 23.05 8.68
C VAL A 179 -8.18 22.19 9.68
N PHE A 180 -8.76 21.06 10.10
CA PHE A 180 -8.11 20.12 11.00
C PHE A 180 -6.94 19.39 10.33
N ILE A 181 -7.07 19.01 9.06
CA ILE A 181 -6.00 18.36 8.29
C ILE A 181 -4.80 19.29 8.11
N ILE A 182 -5.03 20.57 7.80
CA ILE A 182 -3.96 21.55 7.72
C ILE A 182 -3.23 21.61 9.08
N ALA A 183 -3.97 21.75 10.17
CA ALA A 183 -3.39 21.82 11.51
C ALA A 183 -2.53 20.59 11.84
N THR A 184 -2.99 19.38 11.54
CA THR A 184 -2.25 18.14 11.83
C THR A 184 -1.04 17.93 10.89
N ASN A 185 -1.13 18.36 9.63
CA ASN A 185 -0.04 18.20 8.66
C ASN A 185 1.08 19.25 8.80
N MET A 186 0.83 20.33 9.55
CA MET A 186 1.86 21.34 9.84
C MET A 186 2.91 20.85 10.84
N PHE A 187 2.67 19.76 11.58
CA PHE A 187 3.69 19.18 12.46
C PHE A 187 4.81 18.53 11.64
N THR A 188 6.03 18.99 11.84
CA THR A 188 7.25 18.48 11.16
C THR A 188 8.03 17.51 12.02
N GLU A 189 7.80 17.52 13.32
CA GLU A 189 8.58 16.74 14.27
C GLU A 189 8.16 15.27 14.21
N MET A 190 9.13 14.39 13.92
CA MET A 190 8.91 12.94 13.81
C MET A 190 8.29 12.35 15.08
N ARG A 191 8.68 12.87 16.25
CA ARG A 191 8.13 12.45 17.55
C ARG A 191 6.63 12.69 17.64
N VAL A 192 6.13 13.81 17.11
CA VAL A 192 4.69 14.14 17.10
C VAL A 192 3.94 13.20 16.15
N ILE A 193 4.51 12.94 14.97
CA ILE A 193 3.92 12.01 13.99
C ILE A 193 3.86 10.58 14.56
N SER A 194 4.91 10.12 15.25
CA SER A 194 4.90 8.83 15.93
C SER A 194 3.84 8.74 17.03
N PHE A 195 3.63 9.83 17.78
CA PHE A 195 2.57 9.90 18.80
C PHE A 195 1.17 9.85 18.17
N PHE A 196 0.93 10.60 17.09
CA PHE A 196 -0.31 10.54 16.31
C PHE A 196 -0.56 9.13 15.77
N ALA A 197 0.49 8.48 15.29
CA ALA A 197 0.42 7.11 14.83
C ALA A 197 -0.05 6.20 15.97
N LEU A 198 0.48 6.31 17.18
CA LEU A 198 0.08 5.48 18.31
C LEU A 198 -1.42 5.67 18.62
N ILE A 199 -1.89 6.92 18.76
CA ILE A 199 -3.30 7.22 19.03
C ILE A 199 -4.20 6.66 17.92
N SER A 200 -3.83 6.90 16.66
CA SER A 200 -4.55 6.37 15.50
C SER A 200 -4.71 4.85 15.57
N SER A 201 -3.67 4.11 15.96
CA SER A 201 -3.74 2.65 16.09
C SER A 201 -4.70 2.20 17.20
N VAL A 202 -4.71 2.89 18.34
CA VAL A 202 -5.62 2.57 19.44
C VAL A 202 -7.07 2.78 19.01
N PHE A 203 -7.37 3.92 18.38
CA PHE A 203 -8.71 4.21 17.87
C PHE A 203 -9.14 3.24 16.77
N PHE A 204 -8.22 2.84 15.89
CA PHE A 204 -8.50 1.80 14.89
C PHE A 204 -8.91 0.49 15.57
N ILE A 205 -8.12 -0.01 16.53
CA ILE A 205 -8.39 -1.28 17.20
C ILE A 205 -9.74 -1.23 17.93
N VAL A 206 -9.99 -0.17 18.72
CA VAL A 206 -11.26 0.00 19.44
C VAL A 206 -12.43 0.03 18.48
N GLY A 207 -12.34 0.82 17.40
CA GLY A 207 -13.41 0.93 16.42
C GLY A 207 -13.63 -0.36 15.63
N ALA A 208 -12.57 -1.00 15.16
CA ALA A 208 -12.63 -2.29 14.50
C ALA A 208 -13.32 -3.35 15.36
N VAL A 209 -12.94 -3.45 16.65
CA VAL A 209 -13.55 -4.41 17.58
C VAL A 209 -15.03 -4.11 17.77
N VAL A 210 -15.42 -2.86 18.02
CA VAL A 210 -16.84 -2.51 18.27
C VAL A 210 -17.70 -2.72 17.03
N ILE A 211 -17.25 -2.27 15.86
CA ILE A 211 -17.97 -2.44 14.60
C ILE A 211 -18.13 -3.93 14.29
N MET A 212 -17.08 -4.73 14.45
CA MET A 212 -17.14 -6.17 14.24
C MET A 212 -18.11 -6.84 15.22
N GLN A 213 -18.05 -6.45 16.49
CA GLN A 213 -18.89 -6.93 17.58
C GLN A 213 -20.38 -6.59 17.37
N PHE A 214 -20.67 -5.48 16.69
CA PHE A 214 -22.01 -5.12 16.23
C PHE A 214 -22.46 -6.01 15.06
N CYS A 215 -21.64 -6.14 14.01
CA CYS A 215 -21.99 -6.91 12.80
C CYS A 215 -22.30 -8.37 13.14
N VAL A 216 -21.49 -9.00 14.00
CA VAL A 216 -21.68 -10.41 14.40
C VAL A 216 -22.96 -10.62 15.23
N ARG A 217 -23.49 -9.57 15.90
CA ARG A 217 -24.74 -9.66 16.67
C ARG A 217 -26.00 -9.53 15.81
N GLN A 218 -25.88 -9.02 14.59
CA GLN A 218 -27.03 -8.87 13.70
C GLN A 218 -27.46 -10.24 13.14
N PRO A 219 -28.76 -10.44 12.87
CA PRO A 219 -29.22 -11.64 12.18
C PRO A 219 -28.55 -11.74 10.81
N SER A 220 -28.04 -12.91 10.47
CA SER A 220 -27.35 -13.13 9.19
C SER A 220 -28.35 -13.35 8.06
N HIS A 221 -28.29 -12.52 7.02
CA HIS A 221 -29.14 -12.66 5.82
C HIS A 221 -28.52 -13.54 4.73
N HIS A 222 -27.57 -14.42 5.09
CA HIS A 222 -26.70 -15.14 4.14
C HIS A 222 -27.44 -15.99 3.08
N THR A 223 -28.66 -16.42 3.35
CA THR A 223 -29.50 -17.21 2.42
C THR A 223 -30.16 -16.38 1.33
N GLU A 224 -30.34 -15.07 1.55
CA GLU A 224 -31.06 -14.16 0.64
C GLU A 224 -30.10 -13.40 -0.28
N LEU A 225 -28.80 -13.45 0.00
CA LEU A 225 -27.80 -12.68 -0.72
C LEU A 225 -27.35 -13.35 -2.03
N PRO A 226 -27.14 -12.56 -3.10
CA PRO A 226 -26.68 -13.09 -4.38
C PRO A 226 -25.29 -13.73 -4.25
N PHE A 227 -25.12 -14.89 -4.91
CA PHE A 227 -23.84 -15.60 -4.99
C PHE A 227 -22.77 -14.75 -5.72
N VAL A 228 -23.15 -14.24 -6.90
CA VAL A 228 -22.42 -13.28 -7.74
C VAL A 228 -23.44 -12.25 -8.23
N THR A 229 -23.02 -10.99 -8.33
CA THR A 229 -23.84 -9.89 -8.87
C THR A 229 -23.67 -9.75 -10.40
N ASN A 230 -22.79 -8.85 -10.86
CA ASN A 230 -22.51 -8.56 -12.27
C ASN A 230 -21.01 -8.30 -12.49
N PHE A 231 -20.56 -8.33 -13.74
CA PHE A 231 -19.14 -8.15 -14.09
C PHE A 231 -18.58 -6.82 -13.59
N THR A 232 -19.31 -5.72 -13.80
CA THR A 232 -18.93 -4.37 -13.35
C THR A 232 -18.76 -4.29 -11.84
N GLY A 233 -19.68 -4.90 -11.07
CA GLY A 233 -19.63 -4.94 -9.61
C GLY A 233 -18.47 -5.77 -9.09
N VAL A 234 -18.20 -6.93 -9.70
CA VAL A 234 -17.03 -7.76 -9.36
C VAL A 234 -15.72 -7.00 -9.64
N VAL A 235 -15.59 -6.32 -10.77
CA VAL A 235 -14.41 -5.50 -11.09
C VAL A 235 -14.22 -4.36 -10.07
N THR A 236 -15.31 -3.70 -9.70
CA THR A 236 -15.30 -2.62 -8.70
C THR A 236 -14.91 -3.17 -7.31
N MET A 237 -15.43 -4.33 -6.93
CA MET A 237 -15.05 -5.05 -5.71
C MET A 237 -13.56 -5.40 -5.69
N ILE A 238 -13.01 -5.89 -6.80
CA ILE A 238 -11.56 -6.15 -6.92
C ILE A 238 -10.78 -4.86 -6.66
N GLY A 239 -11.21 -3.74 -7.24
CA GLY A 239 -10.60 -2.42 -6.98
C GLY A 239 -10.61 -2.03 -5.51
N MET A 240 -11.77 -2.16 -4.86
CA MET A 240 -11.91 -1.85 -3.44
C MET A 240 -11.08 -2.78 -2.55
N ALA A 241 -11.02 -4.07 -2.87
CA ALA A 241 -10.20 -5.03 -2.16
C ALA A 241 -8.70 -4.75 -2.38
N MET A 242 -8.27 -4.44 -3.61
CA MET A 242 -6.88 -4.03 -3.89
C MET A 242 -6.49 -2.76 -3.13
N TYR A 243 -7.42 -1.80 -2.97
CA TYR A 243 -7.23 -0.64 -2.12
C TYR A 243 -7.17 -1.01 -0.63
N ALA A 244 -8.02 -1.92 -0.15
CA ALA A 244 -8.03 -2.34 1.24
C ALA A 244 -6.75 -3.08 1.61
N PHE A 245 -6.23 -3.96 0.74
CA PHE A 245 -4.92 -4.63 0.88
C PHE A 245 -3.75 -3.70 0.52
N GLU A 246 -3.79 -2.46 1.00
CA GLU A 246 -2.71 -1.48 0.90
C GLU A 246 -1.56 -1.83 1.86
N GLY A 247 -0.37 -1.29 1.63
CA GLY A 247 0.82 -1.44 2.47
C GLY A 247 2.10 -1.65 1.67
N GLN A 248 2.01 -1.75 0.34
CA GLN A 248 3.12 -2.02 -0.58
C GLN A 248 4.26 -1.01 -0.44
N THR A 249 3.95 0.25 -0.14
CA THR A 249 4.92 1.33 0.05
C THR A 249 5.71 1.20 1.34
N MET A 250 5.15 0.53 2.36
CA MET A 250 5.75 0.34 3.68
C MET A 250 6.57 -0.95 3.80
N ILE A 251 6.45 -1.87 2.84
CA ILE A 251 7.13 -3.16 2.88
C ILE A 251 8.64 -3.02 2.86
N LEU A 252 9.19 -2.26 1.90
CA LEU A 252 10.63 -2.06 1.82
C LEU A 252 11.16 -1.24 3.01
N PRO A 253 10.53 -0.12 3.44
CA PRO A 253 10.95 0.58 4.65
C PRO A 253 10.93 -0.27 5.92
N VAL A 254 9.91 -1.12 6.12
CA VAL A 254 9.81 -2.00 7.29
C VAL A 254 10.88 -3.11 7.23
N GLU A 255 11.09 -3.70 6.05
CA GLU A 255 12.19 -4.66 5.85
C GLU A 255 13.53 -4.02 6.16
N ASN A 256 13.77 -2.81 5.66
CA ASN A 256 15.02 -2.06 5.81
C ASN A 256 15.40 -1.83 7.29
N LYS A 257 14.41 -1.83 8.19
CA LYS A 257 14.60 -1.64 9.63
C LYS A 257 14.70 -2.93 10.45
N LEU A 258 14.52 -4.10 9.85
CA LEU A 258 14.70 -5.36 10.58
C LEU A 258 16.17 -5.64 10.86
N ALA A 259 16.45 -6.16 12.07
CA ALA A 259 17.77 -6.64 12.44
C ALA A 259 18.24 -7.77 11.51
N THR A 260 17.32 -8.69 11.18
CA THR A 260 17.51 -9.87 10.33
C THR A 260 16.53 -9.82 9.16
N PRO A 261 16.94 -9.30 8.00
CA PRO A 261 16.03 -9.11 6.86
C PRO A 261 15.46 -10.43 6.30
N GLU A 262 16.18 -11.54 6.46
CA GLU A 262 15.72 -12.90 6.12
C GLU A 262 14.43 -13.30 6.83
N ASP A 263 14.26 -12.87 8.09
CA ASP A 263 13.07 -13.16 8.89
C ASP A 263 11.82 -12.48 8.32
N PHE A 264 11.97 -11.52 7.40
CA PHE A 264 10.83 -10.92 6.72
C PHE A 264 10.11 -11.94 5.81
N LEU A 265 10.87 -12.79 5.12
CA LEU A 265 10.37 -13.74 4.12
C LEU A 265 10.30 -15.19 4.62
N ALA A 266 10.74 -15.47 5.84
CA ALA A 266 10.60 -16.80 6.44
C ALA A 266 9.12 -17.27 6.46
N PRO A 267 8.83 -18.59 6.46
CA PRO A 267 7.47 -19.11 6.41
C PRO A 267 6.53 -18.60 7.51
N PHE A 268 7.05 -18.37 8.71
CA PHE A 268 6.37 -17.71 9.84
C PHE A 268 6.98 -16.32 10.13
N GLY A 269 7.55 -15.72 9.09
CA GLY A 269 8.20 -14.43 9.12
C GLY A 269 7.21 -13.27 9.17
N VAL A 270 7.74 -12.06 9.01
CA VAL A 270 6.95 -10.83 9.13
C VAL A 270 5.89 -10.73 8.04
N LEU A 271 6.23 -10.99 6.77
CA LEU A 271 5.31 -10.83 5.65
C LEU A 271 4.15 -11.84 5.68
N PRO A 272 4.37 -13.17 5.77
CA PRO A 272 3.26 -14.12 5.80
C PRO A 272 2.34 -13.93 7.00
N THR A 273 2.90 -13.69 8.19
CA THR A 273 2.12 -13.43 9.40
C THR A 273 1.24 -12.20 9.25
N THR A 274 1.79 -11.11 8.71
CA THR A 274 1.03 -9.88 8.47
C THR A 274 -0.11 -10.09 7.47
N MET A 275 0.16 -10.78 6.36
CA MET A 275 -0.84 -11.06 5.33
C MET A 275 -1.96 -11.95 5.84
N VAL A 276 -1.66 -12.96 6.66
CA VAL A 276 -2.68 -13.82 7.28
C VAL A 276 -3.55 -13.02 8.26
N VAL A 277 -2.94 -12.22 9.14
CA VAL A 277 -3.68 -11.41 10.13
C VAL A 277 -4.58 -10.38 9.43
N CYS A 278 -4.03 -9.64 8.47
CA CYS A 278 -4.79 -8.62 7.74
C CYS A 278 -5.86 -9.25 6.85
N GLY A 279 -5.52 -10.32 6.12
CA GLY A 279 -6.45 -11.04 5.26
C GLY A 279 -7.60 -11.68 6.03
N ALA A 280 -7.34 -12.27 7.20
CA ALA A 280 -8.39 -12.80 8.06
C ALA A 280 -9.33 -11.70 8.55
N PHE A 281 -8.79 -10.58 9.04
CA PHE A 281 -9.60 -9.45 9.50
C PHE A 281 -10.43 -8.83 8.37
N MET A 282 -9.81 -8.55 7.21
CA MET A 282 -10.48 -7.95 6.04
C MET A 282 -11.57 -8.86 5.46
N THR A 283 -11.31 -10.18 5.40
CA THR A 283 -12.32 -11.15 4.98
C THR A 283 -13.46 -11.22 5.99
N ALA A 284 -13.15 -11.21 7.29
CA ALA A 284 -14.15 -11.24 8.34
C ALA A 284 -15.04 -9.99 8.33
N ILE A 285 -14.46 -8.78 8.30
CA ILE A 285 -15.26 -7.55 8.26
C ILE A 285 -16.12 -7.49 7.00
N GLY A 286 -15.59 -7.89 5.83
CA GLY A 286 -16.36 -7.96 4.59
C GLY A 286 -17.53 -8.95 4.66
N PHE A 287 -17.28 -10.18 5.12
CA PHE A 287 -18.30 -11.23 5.26
C PHE A 287 -19.38 -10.88 6.28
N TYR A 288 -18.98 -10.57 7.52
CA TYR A 288 -19.93 -10.28 8.60
C TYR A 288 -20.62 -8.93 8.39
N GLY A 289 -19.94 -7.93 7.84
CA GLY A 289 -20.55 -6.65 7.51
C GLY A 289 -21.61 -6.79 6.41
N TYR A 290 -21.31 -7.54 5.34
CA TYR A 290 -22.30 -7.74 4.27
C TYR A 290 -23.48 -8.61 4.71
N THR A 291 -23.23 -9.69 5.46
CA THR A 291 -24.32 -10.56 5.94
C THR A 291 -25.21 -9.91 7.00
N ALA A 292 -24.70 -8.93 7.74
CA ALA A 292 -25.46 -8.17 8.73
C ALA A 292 -26.50 -7.23 8.10
N PHE A 293 -26.13 -6.49 7.03
CA PHE A 293 -26.96 -5.42 6.47
C PHE A 293 -27.49 -5.70 5.05
N GLY A 294 -26.95 -6.69 4.35
CA GLY A 294 -27.38 -7.09 3.00
C GLY A 294 -27.38 -5.94 1.99
N GLU A 295 -28.51 -5.72 1.33
CA GLU A 295 -28.67 -4.62 0.37
C GLU A 295 -28.62 -3.23 1.02
N ALA A 296 -28.83 -3.11 2.33
CA ALA A 296 -28.77 -1.82 3.04
C ALA A 296 -27.35 -1.37 3.41
N VAL A 297 -26.31 -2.11 3.01
CA VAL A 297 -24.91 -1.68 3.24
C VAL A 297 -24.62 -0.34 2.54
N MET A 298 -24.13 0.61 3.32
CA MET A 298 -23.66 1.93 2.88
C MET A 298 -22.17 1.88 2.51
N PRO A 299 -21.62 2.89 1.80
CA PRO A 299 -20.22 2.91 1.35
C PRO A 299 -19.18 2.73 2.46
N THR A 300 -19.55 3.06 3.70
CA THR A 300 -18.76 2.81 4.90
C THR A 300 -19.63 2.13 5.95
N ILE A 301 -19.16 1.01 6.50
CA ILE A 301 -19.92 0.27 7.52
C ILE A 301 -20.17 1.09 8.80
N THR A 302 -19.36 2.12 9.03
CA THR A 302 -19.50 3.02 10.18
C THR A 302 -20.79 3.84 10.13
N THR A 303 -21.29 4.14 8.93
CA THR A 303 -22.59 4.83 8.74
C THR A 303 -23.79 3.89 8.78
N ASN A 304 -23.58 2.56 8.78
CA ASN A 304 -24.63 1.58 8.98
C ASN A 304 -24.95 1.32 10.47
N VAL A 305 -24.06 1.72 11.38
CA VAL A 305 -24.22 1.49 12.82
C VAL A 305 -24.99 2.66 13.46
N PRO A 306 -25.81 2.44 14.51
CA PRO A 306 -26.61 3.50 15.11
C PRO A 306 -25.79 4.73 15.54
N SER A 307 -26.31 5.93 15.31
CA SER A 307 -25.66 7.20 15.66
C SER A 307 -25.78 7.59 17.15
N SER A 308 -26.23 6.68 18.02
CA SER A 308 -26.49 6.95 19.44
C SER A 308 -25.51 6.23 20.38
N GLY A 309 -25.08 6.92 21.44
CA GLY A 309 -24.31 6.33 22.55
C GLY A 309 -22.89 5.91 22.16
N LEU A 310 -22.51 4.68 22.50
CA LEU A 310 -21.15 4.15 22.31
C LEU A 310 -20.71 4.14 20.83
N TYR A 311 -21.62 3.86 19.90
CA TYR A 311 -21.33 3.79 18.47
C TYR A 311 -21.01 5.17 17.86
N SER A 312 -21.65 6.23 18.35
CA SER A 312 -21.31 7.62 17.98
C SER A 312 -19.89 7.95 18.43
N ALA A 313 -19.55 7.64 19.68
CA ALA A 313 -18.20 7.85 20.21
C ALA A 313 -17.14 7.07 19.40
N VAL A 314 -17.44 5.83 19.00
CA VAL A 314 -16.56 5.02 18.15
C VAL A 314 -16.41 5.60 16.75
N SER A 315 -17.49 6.11 16.16
CA SER A 315 -17.45 6.78 14.86
C SER A 315 -16.55 8.02 14.91
N VAL A 316 -16.63 8.81 15.99
CA VAL A 316 -15.71 9.92 16.24
C VAL A 316 -14.26 9.45 16.41
N CYS A 317 -14.02 8.35 17.15
CA CYS A 317 -12.68 7.76 17.26
C CYS A 317 -12.12 7.34 15.89
N LEU A 318 -12.94 6.73 15.03
CA LEU A 318 -12.53 6.33 13.68
C LEU A 318 -12.30 7.54 12.75
N MET A 319 -13.05 8.63 12.90
CA MET A 319 -12.76 9.89 12.22
C MET A 319 -11.42 10.49 12.67
N LEU A 320 -11.15 10.53 13.98
CA LEU A 320 -9.86 10.97 14.51
C LEU A 320 -8.72 10.06 14.06
N GLN A 321 -8.95 8.75 14.01
CA GLN A 321 -8.01 7.79 13.45
C GLN A 321 -7.68 8.11 12.00
N ALA A 322 -8.67 8.36 11.15
CA ALA A 322 -8.46 8.72 9.75
C ALA A 322 -7.74 10.08 9.61
N LEU A 323 -8.06 11.07 10.46
CA LEU A 323 -7.40 12.38 10.48
C LEU A 323 -5.91 12.27 10.80
N LEU A 324 -5.56 11.49 11.82
CA LEU A 324 -4.17 11.24 12.20
C LEU A 324 -3.46 10.36 11.15
N GLY A 325 -4.17 9.37 10.59
CA GLY A 325 -3.70 8.53 9.49
C GLY A 325 -3.34 9.34 8.23
N HIS A 326 -4.13 10.35 7.89
CA HIS A 326 -3.86 11.25 6.77
C HIS A 326 -2.50 11.95 6.92
N SER A 327 -2.13 12.37 8.12
CA SER A 327 -0.85 13.05 8.38
C SER A 327 0.34 12.12 8.16
N ILE A 328 0.18 10.85 8.53
CA ILE A 328 1.21 9.81 8.36
C ILE A 328 1.35 9.46 6.87
N ALA A 329 0.23 9.32 6.17
CA ALA A 329 0.17 9.09 4.73
C ALA A 329 0.90 10.20 3.94
N LEU A 330 0.62 11.48 4.22
CA LEU A 330 1.32 12.59 3.56
C LEU A 330 2.79 12.71 3.96
N TYR A 331 3.19 12.24 5.15
CA TYR A 331 4.59 12.21 5.54
C TYR A 331 5.44 11.43 4.54
N VAL A 332 4.94 10.30 4.00
CA VAL A 332 5.64 9.50 2.97
C VAL A 332 5.90 10.34 1.70
N VAL A 333 4.90 11.14 1.27
CA VAL A 333 5.05 12.06 0.14
C VAL A 333 6.14 13.10 0.43
N PHE A 334 6.10 13.68 1.64
CA PHE A 334 7.06 14.69 2.03
C PHE A 334 8.48 14.13 2.06
N ASP A 335 8.68 12.98 2.70
CA ASP A 335 9.98 12.33 2.78
C ASP A 335 10.56 12.03 1.38
N MET A 336 9.72 11.52 0.46
CA MET A 336 10.13 11.14 -0.89
C MET A 336 10.49 12.32 -1.80
N PHE A 337 9.75 13.44 -1.74
CA PHE A 337 9.91 14.54 -2.70
C PHE A 337 10.55 15.81 -2.14
N PHE A 338 10.49 16.03 -0.83
CA PHE A 338 10.86 17.31 -0.24
C PHE A 338 12.33 17.66 -0.47
N ASN A 339 13.26 16.71 -0.31
CA ASN A 339 14.68 16.95 -0.50
C ASN A 339 15.01 17.39 -1.94
N GLY A 340 14.37 16.76 -2.93
CA GLY A 340 14.52 17.11 -4.34
C GLY A 340 13.95 18.50 -4.66
N PHE A 341 12.76 18.80 -4.12
CA PHE A 341 12.10 20.09 -4.27
C PHE A 341 12.89 21.22 -3.61
N ARG A 342 13.23 21.07 -2.33
CA ARG A 342 13.96 22.07 -1.53
C ARG A 342 15.26 22.47 -2.19
N ARG A 343 16.05 21.51 -2.69
CA ARG A 343 17.30 21.80 -3.41
C ARG A 343 17.08 22.66 -4.65
N LYS A 344 16.13 22.29 -5.51
CA LYS A 344 15.84 23.05 -6.75
C LYS A 344 15.25 24.43 -6.44
N PHE A 345 14.33 24.49 -5.47
CA PHE A 345 13.64 25.73 -5.11
C PHE A 345 14.58 26.73 -4.45
N THR A 346 15.40 26.29 -3.49
CA THR A 346 16.37 27.17 -2.81
C THR A 346 17.43 27.69 -3.78
N ASN A 347 17.85 26.87 -4.77
CA ASN A 347 18.78 27.32 -5.80
C ASN A 347 18.18 28.38 -6.74
N ARG A 348 16.86 28.35 -6.97
CA ARG A 348 16.15 29.33 -7.82
C ARG A 348 15.74 30.58 -7.04
N PHE A 349 15.36 30.41 -5.78
CA PHE A 349 14.85 31.46 -4.89
C PHE A 349 15.62 31.45 -3.56
N PRO A 350 16.86 31.95 -3.53
CA PRO A 350 17.72 31.88 -2.34
C PRO A 350 17.21 32.74 -1.17
N ASN A 351 16.39 33.76 -1.45
CA ASN A 351 15.90 34.73 -0.46
C ASN A 351 14.65 34.27 0.30
N VAL A 352 14.04 33.14 -0.07
CA VAL A 352 12.83 32.64 0.60
C VAL A 352 13.23 31.85 1.85
N SER A 353 12.60 32.17 2.98
CA SER A 353 12.85 31.45 4.23
C SER A 353 12.58 29.96 4.09
N LYS A 354 13.49 29.13 4.60
CA LYS A 354 13.37 27.65 4.61
C LYS A 354 12.06 27.19 5.26
N PHE A 355 11.55 27.93 6.24
CA PHE A 355 10.29 27.65 6.90
C PHE A 355 9.09 27.80 5.95
N ILE A 356 9.06 28.87 5.15
CA ILE A 356 7.99 29.12 4.18
C ILE A 356 7.99 28.05 3.08
N VAL A 357 9.18 27.64 2.63
CA VAL A 357 9.32 26.57 1.63
C VAL A 357 8.80 25.23 2.16
N ASP A 358 9.12 24.88 3.42
CA ASP A 358 8.62 23.65 4.06
C ASP A 358 7.10 23.66 4.24
N LYS A 359 6.55 24.68 4.90
CA LYS A 359 5.11 24.78 5.15
C LYS A 359 4.30 24.93 3.86
N GLY A 360 4.80 25.72 2.90
CA GLY A 360 4.15 25.91 1.61
C GLY A 360 4.09 24.61 0.79
N PHE A 361 5.16 23.80 0.81
CA PHE A 361 5.16 22.50 0.14
C PHE A 361 4.13 21.54 0.73
N ARG A 362 4.02 21.49 2.07
CA ARG A 362 3.04 20.65 2.76
C ARG A 362 1.62 21.10 2.47
N LEU A 363 1.37 22.41 2.58
CA LEU A 363 0.08 23.02 2.32
C LEU A 363 -0.39 22.75 0.88
N PHE A 364 0.51 22.86 -0.10
CA PHE A 364 0.23 22.54 -1.50
C PHE A 364 -0.34 21.12 -1.66
N TRP A 365 0.32 20.11 -1.10
CA TRP A 365 -0.15 18.72 -1.23
C TRP A 365 -1.45 18.45 -0.48
N VAL A 366 -1.66 19.09 0.68
CA VAL A 366 -2.95 19.03 1.38
C VAL A 366 -4.08 19.61 0.53
N PHE A 367 -3.84 20.72 -0.18
CA PHE A 367 -4.83 21.27 -1.11
C PHE A 367 -5.06 20.37 -2.32
N VAL A 368 -4.04 19.67 -2.81
CA VAL A 368 -4.21 18.70 -3.91
C VAL A 368 -5.10 17.53 -3.47
N THR A 369 -4.89 16.95 -2.28
CA THR A 369 -5.75 15.87 -1.78
C THR A 369 -7.17 16.34 -1.51
N TYR A 370 -7.33 17.56 -1.00
CA TYR A 370 -8.64 18.18 -0.85
C TYR A 370 -9.35 18.40 -2.19
N ALA A 371 -8.64 18.93 -3.20
CA ALA A 371 -9.20 19.11 -4.53
C ALA A 371 -9.66 17.78 -5.15
N MET A 372 -8.87 16.70 -4.97
CA MET A 372 -9.27 15.36 -5.40
C MET A 372 -10.55 14.87 -4.69
N ALA A 373 -10.69 15.11 -3.39
CA ALA A 373 -11.90 14.76 -2.63
C ALA A 373 -13.13 15.56 -3.08
N VAL A 374 -12.98 16.86 -3.38
CA VAL A 374 -14.08 17.72 -3.87
C VAL A 374 -14.47 17.38 -5.31
N LEU A 375 -13.53 16.98 -6.15
CA LEU A 375 -13.81 16.62 -7.56
C LEU A 375 -14.62 15.32 -7.68
N ILE A 376 -14.43 14.36 -6.77
CA ILE A 376 -15.16 13.09 -6.75
C ILE A 376 -15.62 12.82 -5.31
N PRO A 377 -16.71 13.46 -4.84
CA PRO A 377 -17.16 13.36 -3.46
C PRO A 377 -17.96 12.06 -3.18
N GLN A 378 -17.53 10.94 -3.79
CA GLN A 378 -18.16 9.63 -3.65
C GLN A 378 -17.10 8.57 -3.31
N LEU A 379 -17.19 8.03 -2.09
CA LEU A 379 -16.26 7.01 -1.58
C LEU A 379 -16.25 5.75 -2.44
N GLU A 380 -17.43 5.31 -2.87
CA GLU A 380 -17.67 4.12 -3.69
C GLU A 380 -17.03 4.19 -5.08
N ILE A 381 -16.71 5.40 -5.58
CA ILE A 381 -16.00 5.60 -6.85
C ILE A 381 -14.50 5.83 -6.59
N MET A 382 -14.17 6.64 -5.57
CA MET A 382 -12.78 7.01 -5.32
C MET A 382 -11.91 5.83 -4.89
N ILE A 383 -12.42 4.97 -3.99
CA ILE A 383 -11.72 3.79 -3.48
C ILE A 383 -11.31 2.83 -4.62
N PRO A 384 -12.24 2.31 -5.44
CA PRO A 384 -11.88 1.39 -6.51
C PRO A 384 -10.99 2.05 -7.56
N LEU A 385 -11.18 3.34 -7.89
CA LEU A 385 -10.33 4.05 -8.85
C LEU A 385 -8.85 4.02 -8.44
N ILE A 386 -8.54 4.32 -7.18
CA ILE A 386 -7.16 4.31 -6.66
C ILE A 386 -6.60 2.89 -6.62
N GLY A 387 -7.43 1.94 -6.18
CA GLY A 387 -7.07 0.53 -6.05
C GLY A 387 -6.73 -0.12 -7.38
N VAL A 388 -7.59 0.02 -8.40
CA VAL A 388 -7.36 -0.58 -9.73
C VAL A 388 -6.26 0.10 -10.52
N THR A 389 -5.93 1.36 -10.24
CA THR A 389 -4.88 2.09 -10.97
C THR A 389 -3.52 1.88 -10.28
N SER A 390 -3.21 2.76 -9.33
CA SER A 390 -1.92 2.80 -8.65
C SER A 390 -1.69 1.63 -7.71
N GLY A 391 -2.73 1.15 -7.02
CA GLY A 391 -2.64 -0.04 -6.16
C GLY A 391 -2.25 -1.30 -6.96
N THR A 392 -2.96 -1.58 -8.05
CA THR A 392 -2.66 -2.71 -8.94
C THR A 392 -1.29 -2.59 -9.61
N LEU A 393 -0.85 -1.39 -10.01
CA LEU A 393 0.51 -1.18 -10.54
C LEU A 393 1.58 -1.59 -9.52
N CYS A 394 1.45 -1.13 -8.28
CA CYS A 394 2.40 -1.40 -7.20
C CYS A 394 2.38 -2.84 -6.71
N ALA A 395 1.22 -3.52 -6.77
CA ALA A 395 1.06 -4.88 -6.28
C ALA A 395 1.34 -5.96 -7.35
N LEU A 396 0.83 -5.79 -8.57
CA LEU A 396 0.77 -6.86 -9.58
C LEU A 396 1.65 -6.62 -10.81
N ILE A 397 2.07 -5.39 -11.09
CA ILE A 397 2.83 -5.09 -12.31
C ILE A 397 4.30 -4.84 -12.00
N TYR A 398 4.60 -3.91 -11.09
CA TYR A 398 5.99 -3.58 -10.77
C TYR A 398 6.78 -4.75 -10.18
N PRO A 399 6.26 -5.53 -9.20
CA PRO A 399 7.06 -6.59 -8.60
C PRO A 399 7.47 -7.70 -9.58
N PRO A 400 6.58 -8.26 -10.43
CA PRO A 400 6.99 -9.27 -11.40
C PRO A 400 7.98 -8.73 -12.44
N ILE A 401 7.81 -7.49 -12.90
CA ILE A 401 8.77 -6.85 -13.81
C ILE A 401 10.14 -6.73 -13.15
N PHE A 402 10.20 -6.28 -11.90
CA PHE A 402 11.46 -6.14 -11.19
C PHE A 402 12.14 -7.47 -10.89
N GLU A 403 11.38 -8.51 -10.55
CA GLU A 403 11.94 -9.85 -10.35
C GLU A 403 12.56 -10.39 -11.65
N MET A 404 11.84 -10.29 -12.77
CA MET A 404 12.34 -10.74 -14.07
C MET A 404 13.63 -10.03 -14.49
N ILE A 405 13.72 -8.71 -14.26
CA ILE A 405 14.93 -7.93 -14.61
C ILE A 405 16.08 -8.28 -13.66
N THR A 406 15.81 -8.37 -12.35
CA THR A 406 16.84 -8.55 -11.32
C THR A 406 17.50 -9.92 -11.42
N PHE A 407 16.70 -10.98 -11.58
CA PHE A 407 17.19 -12.36 -11.58
C PHE A 407 17.48 -12.91 -12.98
N TRP A 408 17.41 -12.08 -14.03
CA TRP A 408 17.58 -12.53 -15.42
C TRP A 408 18.91 -13.28 -15.65
N THR A 409 20.01 -12.74 -15.12
CA THR A 409 21.34 -13.35 -15.22
C THR A 409 21.44 -14.65 -14.43
N ASP A 410 20.90 -14.63 -13.21
CA ASP A 410 20.99 -15.75 -12.28
C ASP A 410 20.17 -16.93 -12.76
N TRP A 411 18.98 -16.68 -13.32
CA TRP A 411 18.13 -17.70 -13.92
C TRP A 411 18.73 -18.34 -15.14
N LYS A 412 19.60 -17.65 -15.89
CA LYS A 412 20.34 -18.27 -17.00
C LYS A 412 21.40 -19.24 -16.51
N SER A 413 22.01 -18.97 -15.36
CA SER A 413 23.10 -19.80 -14.81
C SER A 413 22.61 -20.92 -13.90
N MET A 414 21.54 -20.70 -13.12
CA MET A 414 21.13 -21.59 -12.03
C MET A 414 19.94 -22.48 -12.37
N LEU A 415 19.06 -22.08 -13.30
CA LEU A 415 17.81 -22.78 -13.58
C LEU A 415 17.88 -23.54 -14.90
N THR A 416 17.16 -24.67 -14.96
CA THR A 416 16.92 -25.36 -16.22
C THR A 416 16.02 -24.51 -17.14
N TYR A 417 16.09 -24.77 -18.45
CA TYR A 417 15.28 -24.06 -19.44
C TYR A 417 13.77 -24.09 -19.11
N ARG A 418 13.27 -25.23 -18.64
CA ARG A 418 11.85 -25.41 -18.28
C ARG A 418 11.46 -24.56 -17.08
N GLU A 419 12.24 -24.58 -16.00
CA GLU A 419 11.95 -23.81 -14.79
C GLU A 419 11.98 -22.30 -15.05
N ARG A 420 12.94 -21.85 -15.88
CA ARG A 420 13.03 -20.45 -16.29
C ARG A 420 11.78 -20.00 -17.05
N ILE A 421 11.29 -20.80 -18.00
CA ILE A 421 10.06 -20.48 -18.75
C ILE A 421 8.86 -20.45 -17.82
N VAL A 422 8.74 -21.41 -16.90
CA VAL A 422 7.62 -21.44 -15.95
C VAL A 422 7.59 -20.17 -15.09
N LYS A 423 8.74 -19.73 -14.56
CA LYS A 423 8.79 -18.48 -13.78
C LYS A 423 8.41 -17.25 -14.59
N ILE A 424 8.92 -17.14 -15.82
CA ILE A 424 8.56 -16.04 -16.72
C ILE A 424 7.07 -16.09 -17.04
N ALA A 425 6.52 -17.27 -17.31
CA ALA A 425 5.09 -17.45 -17.60
C ALA A 425 4.20 -17.04 -16.41
N ILE A 426 4.59 -17.39 -15.18
CA ILE A 426 3.89 -16.95 -13.95
C ILE A 426 3.92 -15.43 -13.84
N ASN A 427 5.10 -14.81 -14.00
CA ASN A 427 5.22 -13.35 -13.92
C ASN A 427 4.43 -12.64 -15.02
N CYS A 428 4.47 -13.15 -16.26
CA CYS A 428 3.64 -12.65 -17.35
C CYS A 428 2.14 -12.81 -17.05
N PHE A 429 1.72 -13.95 -16.48
CA PHE A 429 0.33 -14.17 -16.10
C PHE A 429 -0.16 -13.18 -15.05
N VAL A 430 0.63 -12.91 -14.00
CA VAL A 430 0.29 -11.91 -12.97
C VAL A 430 0.22 -10.51 -13.58
N ILE A 431 1.14 -10.14 -14.47
CA ILE A 431 1.11 -8.85 -15.19
C ILE A 431 -0.14 -8.74 -16.08
N CYS A 432 -0.54 -9.82 -16.77
CA CYS A 432 -1.74 -9.85 -17.59
C CYS A 432 -3.01 -9.65 -16.75
N ILE A 433 -3.10 -10.30 -15.58
CA ILE A 433 -4.20 -10.08 -14.63
C ILE A 433 -4.21 -8.63 -14.16
N GLY A 434 -3.05 -8.08 -13.73
CA GLY A 434 -2.96 -6.69 -13.30
C GLY A 434 -3.38 -5.71 -14.39
N THR A 435 -2.96 -5.95 -15.63
CA THR A 435 -3.33 -5.12 -16.79
C THR A 435 -4.83 -5.22 -17.08
N PHE A 436 -5.40 -6.42 -17.02
CA PHE A 436 -6.84 -6.62 -17.15
C PHE A 436 -7.63 -5.89 -16.06
N CYS A 437 -7.21 -5.99 -14.79
CA CYS A 437 -7.83 -5.27 -13.67
C CYS A 437 -7.76 -3.75 -13.85
N ILE A 438 -6.64 -3.20 -14.35
CA ILE A 438 -6.53 -1.77 -14.65
C ILE A 438 -7.49 -1.39 -15.78
N VAL A 439 -7.48 -2.10 -16.90
CA VAL A 439 -8.31 -1.73 -18.07
C VAL A 439 -9.80 -1.83 -17.74
N ALA A 440 -10.23 -2.96 -17.17
CA ALA A 440 -11.62 -3.16 -16.77
C ALA A 440 -12.00 -2.16 -15.66
N GLY A 441 -11.16 -1.98 -14.65
CA GLY A 441 -11.41 -1.10 -13.52
C GLY A 441 -11.49 0.38 -13.92
N VAL A 442 -10.59 0.86 -14.77
CA VAL A 442 -10.65 2.24 -15.27
C VAL A 442 -11.91 2.45 -16.10
N TYR A 443 -12.29 1.47 -16.94
CA TYR A 443 -13.54 1.55 -17.69
C TYR A 443 -14.76 1.65 -16.76
N THR A 444 -14.88 0.76 -15.76
CA THR A 444 -16.03 0.80 -14.84
C THR A 444 -16.07 2.08 -14.02
N ASN A 445 -14.92 2.59 -13.56
CA ASN A 445 -14.85 3.85 -12.83
C ASN A 445 -15.19 5.06 -13.70
N ILE A 446 -14.73 5.13 -14.95
CA ILE A 446 -15.09 6.23 -15.86
C ILE A 446 -16.60 6.25 -16.10
N VAL A 447 -17.22 5.09 -16.34
CA VAL A 447 -18.67 5.00 -16.50
C VAL A 447 -19.40 5.47 -15.24
N ALA A 448 -18.94 5.08 -14.05
CA ALA A 448 -19.51 5.53 -12.78
C ALA A 448 -19.37 7.04 -12.58
N ILE A 449 -18.20 7.62 -12.88
CA ILE A 449 -17.94 9.06 -12.80
C ILE A 449 -18.86 9.82 -13.76
N VAL A 450 -18.97 9.38 -15.02
CA VAL A 450 -19.85 10.02 -16.01
C VAL A 450 -21.31 9.94 -15.55
N ALA A 451 -21.76 8.80 -15.04
CA ALA A 451 -23.11 8.66 -14.50
C ALA A 451 -23.37 9.60 -13.32
N ALA A 452 -22.40 9.72 -12.40
CA ALA A 452 -22.47 10.63 -11.25
C ALA A 452 -22.56 12.11 -11.66
N PHE A 453 -21.83 12.53 -12.71
CA PHE A 453 -21.90 13.90 -13.22
C PHE A 453 -23.17 14.19 -14.02
N MET A 454 -23.75 13.19 -14.69
CA MET A 454 -24.95 13.36 -15.51
C MET A 454 -26.24 13.36 -14.67
N ASN A 455 -26.24 12.66 -13.52
CA ASN A 455 -27.34 12.65 -12.56
C ASN A 455 -26.80 12.98 -11.15
N PRO A 456 -26.48 14.25 -10.85
CA PRO A 456 -26.20 14.65 -9.49
C PRO A 456 -27.47 14.44 -8.66
N VAL A 457 -27.44 13.45 -7.76
CA VAL A 457 -28.54 13.14 -6.81
C VAL A 457 -28.61 14.21 -5.75
#